data_AF-A0A814YVZ5-F1
#
_entry.id   AF-A0A814YVZ5-F1
#
_cell.length_a   1.000
_cell.length_b   1.000
_cell.length_c   1.000
_cell.angle_alpha   90.00
_cell.angle_beta   90.00
_cell.angle_gamma   90.00
#
_symmetry.space_group_name_H-M   'P 1'
#
loop_
_entity.id
_entity.type
_entity.pdbx_description
1 polymer ?
#
loop_
_entity_poly.entity_id
_entity_poly.type
_entity_poly.pdbx_seq_one_letter_code
_entity_poly.pdbx_strand_id
1 'polypeptide(L)'
;MRCIAANRSVLTTLDQNTTLADYDGTNCTTTTNDIDSTDIVQFADGWYSYPDLNTFDSHVLLGTLTLRNIKPSKALSPWNAKLDNSTTIPLTEIATRQLEALFNLSQLLFGLARGEQSNYTFRDLQLGHPPRRFREAGFNKFPNNNGSAGFFGTFQLIVNEILKSGAIDIVYMMYKDPRIRCVKQKSLDLLTNITTLNEIGYFILDRYCQFLIQLIQGIRDGHLIEEKIPSLSVLIRLCKVIVEKNLLNHYQHLIDMQFIDILIDLFEYQQYKTNESIVYFIKFESLALQCLYIMLQCASHVDMWSEKAQIRLVNYCCTILYKSILDDDDKCDDYSKRIEINHILYAEQHEMIHSLSYSILTFLSIVRCRKEIGRFYRENEHFRELLNAMRQKYNSRNEYLSRDSSISSALDQLINSMFDLHELKKKKKYYYHRHIHLHYYHILDLSRLQKVADH
;
A
#
# COMPACT_ATOMS: atom_id res chain seq x y z
N MET A 1 10.17 8.48 19.07
CA MET A 1 9.27 7.91 18.04
C MET A 1 8.23 6.97 18.65
N ARG A 2 7.14 7.48 19.24
CA ARG A 2 5.85 6.78 19.17
C ARG A 2 5.17 7.34 17.93
N CYS A 3 4.84 6.47 16.97
CA CYS A 3 4.20 6.77 15.69
C CYS A 3 2.75 7.30 15.84
N ILE A 4 2.50 8.26 16.73
CA ILE A 4 1.14 8.77 16.99
C ILE A 4 0.63 9.55 15.77
N ALA A 5 1.52 10.30 15.09
CA ALA A 5 1.19 11.03 13.86
C ALA A 5 1.03 10.12 12.62
N ALA A 6 1.78 9.02 12.54
CA ALA A 6 1.62 8.03 11.48
C ALA A 6 0.37 7.17 11.67
N ASN A 7 -0.01 6.84 12.91
CA ASN A 7 -1.20 6.04 13.19
C ASN A 7 -2.49 6.78 12.79
N ARG A 8 -2.58 8.11 13.01
CA ARG A 8 -3.75 8.90 12.56
C ARG A 8 -3.83 9.09 11.04
N SER A 9 -2.71 9.26 10.33
CA SER A 9 -2.73 9.40 8.87
C SER A 9 -2.78 8.07 8.11
N VAL A 10 -2.39 6.96 8.77
CA VAL A 10 -2.49 5.60 8.20
C VAL A 10 -3.89 5.02 8.43
N LEU A 11 -4.59 5.37 9.51
CA LEU A 11 -5.98 4.96 9.74
C LEU A 11 -6.97 5.57 8.73
N THR A 12 -6.69 6.74 8.14
CA THR A 12 -7.54 7.33 7.09
C THR A 12 -7.31 6.76 5.70
N THR A 13 -6.42 5.76 5.55
CA THR A 13 -6.11 5.21 4.21
C THR A 13 -7.14 4.26 3.63
N LEU A 14 -8.22 3.89 4.34
CA LEU A 14 -9.26 3.02 3.78
C LEU A 14 -10.52 3.05 4.67
N ASP A 15 -11.16 4.22 4.82
CA ASP A 15 -12.53 4.27 5.34
C ASP A 15 -13.27 5.53 4.88
N GLN A 16 -14.27 5.33 4.03
CA GLN A 16 -15.50 6.10 4.08
C GLN A 16 -16.56 5.13 4.61
N ASN A 17 -16.83 5.18 5.92
CA ASN A 17 -18.11 4.89 6.59
C ASN A 17 -18.03 4.40 8.05
N THR A 18 -16.92 4.62 8.76
CA THR A 18 -16.90 4.48 10.23
C THR A 18 -17.08 5.84 10.91
N THR A 19 -18.27 6.04 11.49
CA THR A 19 -18.50 7.05 12.53
C THR A 19 -17.51 6.82 13.67
N LEU A 20 -16.67 7.82 13.96
CA LEU A 20 -15.84 7.84 15.16
C LEU A 20 -16.72 7.73 16.41
N ALA A 21 -16.72 6.57 17.05
CA ALA A 21 -17.14 6.40 18.42
C ALA A 21 -16.02 5.70 19.19
N ASP A 22 -15.52 6.42 20.20
CA ASP A 22 -14.84 5.98 21.41
C ASP A 22 -13.59 5.09 21.26
N TYR A 23 -12.43 5.75 21.30
CA TYR A 23 -11.24 5.15 21.90
C TYR A 23 -10.61 6.12 22.89
N ASP A 24 -10.73 5.76 24.18
CA ASP A 24 -10.25 6.52 25.33
C ASP A 24 -8.73 6.72 25.27
N GLY A 25 -8.34 7.98 25.07
CA GLY A 25 -6.97 8.43 25.19
C GLY A 25 -6.54 8.41 26.65
N THR A 26 -5.51 7.63 26.95
CA THR A 26 -4.77 7.83 28.20
C THR A 26 -4.05 9.18 28.12
N ASN A 27 -4.55 10.10 28.93
CA ASN A 27 -4.17 11.51 29.06
C ASN A 27 -2.66 11.75 29.09
N CYS A 28 -2.14 12.43 28.05
CA CYS A 28 -1.05 13.37 28.20
C CYS A 28 -1.67 14.77 28.18
N THR A 29 -2.05 15.26 29.37
CA THR A 29 -2.45 16.64 29.58
C THR A 29 -1.23 17.56 29.48
N THR A 30 -0.87 17.93 28.26
CA THR A 30 -0.18 19.20 28.01
C THR A 30 -1.26 20.27 27.94
N THR A 31 -1.30 21.13 28.94
CA THR A 31 -2.13 22.35 28.99
C THR A 31 -2.04 23.10 27.67
N THR A 32 -3.16 23.18 26.98
CA THR A 32 -3.42 23.99 25.80
C THR A 32 -3.40 25.47 26.18
N ASN A 33 -2.20 26.04 26.30
CA ASN A 33 -2.03 27.46 26.06
C ASN A 33 -1.88 27.62 24.54
N ASP A 34 -2.59 28.59 23.96
CA ASP A 34 -2.44 29.02 22.58
C ASP A 34 -0.95 29.18 22.25
N ILE A 35 -0.36 28.16 21.61
CA ILE A 35 1.00 28.26 21.10
C ILE A 35 0.91 29.21 19.92
N ASP A 36 1.34 30.44 20.14
CA ASP A 36 1.33 31.50 19.14
C ASP A 36 1.95 30.98 17.83
N SER A 37 1.29 31.33 16.72
CA SER A 37 1.62 30.81 15.38
C SER A 37 3.03 31.16 14.88
N THR A 38 3.80 31.92 15.66
CA THR A 38 5.10 32.50 15.33
C THR A 38 6.30 31.80 15.98
N ASP A 39 6.08 30.84 16.89
CA ASP A 39 7.19 30.21 17.63
C ASP A 39 7.60 28.85 17.07
N ILE A 40 8.92 28.60 17.08
CA ILE A 40 9.48 27.27 16.84
C ILE A 40 9.04 26.37 17.98
N VAL A 41 8.35 25.29 17.65
CA VAL A 41 7.85 24.34 18.65
C VAL A 41 8.82 23.18 18.76
N GLN A 42 9.37 22.97 19.95
CA GLN A 42 10.14 21.77 20.28
C GLN A 42 9.23 20.73 20.92
N PHE A 43 9.21 19.53 20.35
CA PHE A 43 8.44 18.39 20.87
C PHE A 43 9.29 17.53 21.81
N ALA A 44 8.61 16.77 22.68
CA ALA A 44 9.23 15.97 23.73
C ALA A 44 10.21 14.89 23.21
N ASP A 45 10.09 14.50 21.95
CA ASP A 45 10.97 13.55 21.28
C ASP A 45 12.12 14.21 20.50
N GLY A 46 12.36 15.50 20.73
CA GLY A 46 13.50 16.26 20.18
C GLY A 46 13.26 16.84 18.79
N TRP A 47 12.04 16.74 18.26
CA TRP A 47 11.66 17.34 16.98
C TRP A 47 11.38 18.83 17.11
N TYR A 48 11.65 19.57 16.04
CA TYR A 48 11.28 20.98 15.91
C TYR A 48 10.27 21.12 14.77
N SER A 49 9.24 21.94 14.97
CA SER A 49 8.39 22.44 13.90
C SER A 49 8.59 23.93 13.75
N TYR A 50 8.75 24.37 12.50
CA TYR A 50 9.02 25.75 12.15
C TYR A 50 7.73 26.45 11.70
N PRO A 51 7.41 27.64 12.24
CA PRO A 51 6.22 28.43 11.89
C PRO A 51 6.00 28.59 10.39
N ASP A 52 7.08 28.89 9.67
CA ASP A 52 7.05 29.17 8.24
C ASP A 52 6.84 27.92 7.39
N LEU A 53 7.05 26.73 7.96
CA LEU A 53 6.80 25.45 7.32
C LEU A 53 5.44 24.86 7.68
N ASN A 54 4.74 25.42 8.67
CA ASN A 54 3.37 25.04 9.04
C ASN A 54 2.34 25.60 8.02
N THR A 55 2.53 25.25 6.76
CA THR A 55 1.82 25.79 5.59
C THR A 55 1.67 24.71 4.53
N PHE A 56 0.76 24.94 3.59
CA PHE A 56 0.62 24.20 2.35
C PHE A 56 1.06 25.02 1.13
N ASP A 57 1.78 26.14 1.32
CA ASP A 57 2.40 26.85 0.21
C ASP A 57 3.51 26.01 -0.44
N SER A 58 3.19 25.41 -1.60
CA SER A 58 4.12 24.60 -2.39
C SER A 58 5.44 25.31 -2.71
N HIS A 59 5.47 26.64 -2.88
CA HIS A 59 6.71 27.36 -3.19
C HIS A 59 7.64 27.41 -1.98
N VAL A 60 7.10 27.65 -0.78
CA VAL A 60 7.86 27.65 0.47
C VAL A 60 8.40 26.26 0.77
N LEU A 61 7.54 25.23 0.64
CA LEU A 61 7.91 23.84 0.89
C LEU A 61 8.98 23.35 -0.10
N LEU A 62 8.82 23.63 -1.40
CA LEU A 62 9.81 23.26 -2.42
C LEU A 62 11.10 24.05 -2.27
N GLY A 63 11.03 25.35 -1.97
CA GLY A 63 12.19 26.19 -1.71
C GLY A 63 13.02 25.67 -0.55
N THR A 64 12.36 25.25 0.53
CA THR A 64 12.98 24.64 1.71
C THR A 64 13.58 23.28 1.40
N LEU A 65 12.85 22.43 0.67
CA LEU A 65 13.35 21.11 0.28
C LEU A 65 14.59 21.22 -0.61
N THR A 66 14.63 22.21 -1.50
CA THR A 66 15.67 22.39 -2.53
C THR A 66 16.79 23.36 -2.18
N LEU A 67 16.87 23.85 -0.93
CA LEU A 67 17.84 24.86 -0.47
C LEU A 67 19.24 24.66 -1.11
N ARG A 68 19.52 25.53 -2.11
CA ARG A 68 20.54 25.35 -3.17
C ARG A 68 22.01 25.42 -2.74
N ASN A 69 22.30 25.59 -1.45
CA ASN A 69 23.66 25.87 -0.98
C ASN A 69 24.39 24.70 -0.32
N ILE A 70 23.83 23.48 -0.37
CA ILE A 70 24.57 22.31 0.07
C ILE A 70 24.76 21.37 -1.12
N LYS A 71 26.03 21.24 -1.57
CA LYS A 71 26.41 20.19 -2.52
C LYS A 71 25.83 18.85 -2.02
N PRO A 72 25.16 18.05 -2.86
CA PRO A 72 24.44 16.85 -2.42
C PRO A 72 25.32 15.85 -1.65
N SER A 73 26.64 15.86 -1.87
CA SER A 73 27.59 15.05 -1.10
C SER A 73 27.83 15.49 0.35
N LYS A 74 27.40 16.70 0.75
CA LYS A 74 27.59 17.26 2.11
C LYS A 74 26.29 17.41 2.91
N ALA A 75 25.12 17.44 2.27
CA ALA A 75 23.82 17.69 2.91
C ALA A 75 23.43 16.64 3.96
N LEU A 76 23.96 15.43 3.83
CA LEU A 76 23.62 14.31 4.72
C LEU A 76 24.86 13.78 5.47
N SER A 77 25.97 14.52 5.50
CA SER A 77 27.12 14.21 6.37
C SER A 77 27.18 14.92 7.76
N PRO A 78 26.12 15.37 8.46
CA PRO A 78 26.35 16.24 9.64
C PRO A 78 25.87 15.75 10.99
N TRP A 79 25.31 14.55 11.13
CA TRP A 79 24.87 14.10 12.45
C TRP A 79 26.03 13.91 13.45
N ASN A 80 27.30 14.05 13.02
CA ASN A 80 28.51 14.05 13.86
C ASN A 80 29.54 15.16 13.54
N ALA A 81 29.23 16.19 12.73
CA ALA A 81 30.22 17.22 12.40
C ALA A 81 30.21 18.36 13.42
N LYS A 82 31.29 18.49 14.22
CA LYS A 82 31.57 19.72 14.97
C LYS A 82 31.60 20.91 14.00
N LEU A 83 30.82 21.94 14.32
CA LEU A 83 30.67 23.18 13.55
C LEU A 83 32.04 23.83 13.27
N ASP A 84 32.20 24.30 12.03
CA ASP A 84 33.17 25.35 11.70
C ASP A 84 32.45 26.71 11.76
N ASN A 85 33.06 27.66 12.47
CA ASN A 85 32.45 28.90 12.97
C ASN A 85 32.37 30.04 11.94
N SER A 86 31.65 29.86 10.83
CA SER A 86 31.29 31.02 10.00
C SER A 86 29.92 30.88 9.35
N THR A 87 28.92 31.54 9.95
CA THR A 87 27.58 31.83 9.36
C THR A 87 26.83 30.62 8.78
N THR A 88 26.59 29.60 9.58
CA THR A 88 25.92 28.37 9.13
C THR A 88 24.81 27.98 10.09
N ILE A 89 23.56 28.03 9.61
CA ILE A 89 22.46 27.26 10.18
C ILE A 89 22.98 25.83 10.42
N PRO A 90 22.89 25.27 11.64
CA PRO A 90 23.33 23.92 11.92
C PRO A 90 22.74 22.95 10.89
N LEU A 91 23.57 22.09 10.32
CA LEU A 91 23.11 21.14 9.30
C LEU A 91 21.99 20.21 9.81
N THR A 92 21.91 20.01 11.14
CA THR A 92 20.80 19.34 11.80
C THR A 92 19.49 20.12 11.68
N GLU A 93 19.52 21.44 11.83
CA GLU A 93 18.36 22.32 11.63
C GLU A 93 17.90 22.30 10.17
N ILE A 94 18.82 22.32 9.20
CA ILE A 94 18.50 22.20 7.78
C ILE A 94 17.82 20.86 7.47
N ALA A 95 18.34 19.75 8.01
CA ALA A 95 17.75 18.43 7.81
C ALA A 95 16.33 18.34 8.41
N THR A 96 16.10 18.91 9.60
CA THR A 96 14.77 18.95 10.24
C THR A 96 13.78 19.77 9.42
N ARG A 97 14.20 20.94 8.92
CA ARG A 97 13.38 21.78 8.03
C ARG A 97 13.04 21.08 6.72
N GLN A 98 14.01 20.41 6.09
CA GLN A 98 13.77 19.63 4.88
C GLN A 98 12.79 18.47 5.12
N LEU A 99 12.84 17.83 6.30
CA LEU A 99 11.89 16.76 6.61
C LEU A 99 10.48 17.29 6.87
N GLU A 100 10.31 18.39 7.58
CA GLU A 100 9.00 19.00 7.76
C GLU A 100 8.43 19.45 6.41
N ALA A 101 9.26 20.03 5.55
CA ALA A 101 8.88 20.39 4.19
C ALA A 101 8.46 19.16 3.36
N LEU A 102 9.23 18.08 3.41
CA LEU A 102 8.92 16.80 2.77
C LEU A 102 7.57 16.24 3.26
N PHE A 103 7.34 16.28 4.57
CA PHE A 103 6.10 15.81 5.19
C PHE A 103 4.91 16.63 4.68
N ASN A 104 4.96 17.96 4.80
CA ASN A 104 3.84 18.84 4.45
C ASN A 104 3.57 18.83 2.95
N LEU A 105 4.62 18.74 2.12
CA LEU A 105 4.47 18.59 0.68
C LEU A 105 3.80 17.25 0.33
N SER A 106 4.18 16.16 0.99
CA SER A 106 3.53 14.86 0.79
C SER A 106 2.04 14.88 1.18
N GLN A 107 1.68 15.57 2.28
CA GLN A 107 0.28 15.72 2.70
C GLN A 107 -0.53 16.57 1.72
N LEU A 108 0.05 17.66 1.23
CA LEU A 108 -0.57 18.49 0.19
C LEU A 108 -0.87 17.67 -1.07
N LEU A 109 0.14 16.97 -1.61
CA LEU A 109 -0.02 16.17 -2.81
C LEU A 109 -1.04 15.04 -2.63
N PHE A 110 -1.04 14.39 -1.47
CA PHE A 110 -2.00 13.33 -1.15
C PHE A 110 -3.44 13.86 -1.20
N GLY A 111 -3.72 14.96 -0.49
CA GLY A 111 -5.07 15.51 -0.47
C GLY A 111 -5.50 16.06 -1.84
N LEU A 112 -4.59 16.70 -2.59
CA LEU A 112 -4.89 17.14 -3.95
C LEU A 112 -5.19 15.97 -4.90
N ALA A 113 -4.44 14.87 -4.81
CA ALA A 113 -4.68 13.69 -5.64
C ALA A 113 -6.04 13.03 -5.36
N ARG A 114 -6.56 13.18 -4.13
CA ARG A 114 -7.86 12.64 -3.70
C ARG A 114 -9.02 13.63 -3.81
N GLY A 115 -8.75 14.90 -4.16
CA GLY A 115 -9.77 15.94 -4.18
C GLY A 115 -10.22 16.39 -2.79
N GLU A 116 -9.40 16.21 -1.77
CA GLU A 116 -9.65 16.67 -0.40
C GLU A 116 -9.42 18.19 -0.30
N GLN A 117 -10.15 18.87 0.58
CA GLN A 117 -10.06 20.33 0.75
C GLN A 117 -9.12 20.76 1.88
N SER A 118 -8.79 19.83 2.76
CA SER A 118 -7.99 20.03 3.95
C SER A 118 -7.14 18.81 4.23
N ASN A 119 -6.00 19.04 4.89
CA ASN A 119 -5.16 17.97 5.42
C ASN A 119 -4.39 18.49 6.64
N TYR A 120 -3.66 17.62 7.33
CA TYR A 120 -2.83 17.97 8.47
C TYR A 120 -1.42 18.33 8.05
N THR A 121 -0.86 19.40 8.62
CA THR A 121 0.59 19.60 8.61
C THR A 121 1.26 18.70 9.65
N PHE A 122 2.60 18.65 9.61
CA PHE A 122 3.40 18.03 10.65
C PHE A 122 3.06 18.60 12.04
N ARG A 123 3.01 19.92 12.16
CA ARG A 123 2.68 20.61 13.42
C ARG A 123 1.28 20.25 13.91
N ASP A 124 0.30 20.21 13.01
CA ASP A 124 -1.08 19.89 13.39
C ASP A 124 -1.19 18.48 13.97
N LEU A 125 -0.48 17.50 13.40
CA LEU A 125 -0.48 16.13 13.92
C LEU A 125 0.20 16.01 15.29
N GLN A 126 1.31 16.72 15.50
CA GLN A 126 2.03 16.68 16.78
C GLN A 126 1.24 17.36 17.90
N LEU A 127 0.50 18.42 17.58
CA LEU A 127 -0.32 19.17 18.53
C LEU A 127 -1.76 18.63 18.65
N GLY A 128 -2.15 17.67 17.81
CA GLY A 128 -3.51 17.14 17.79
C GLY A 128 -4.56 18.13 17.29
N HIS A 129 -4.16 19.10 16.46
CA HIS A 129 -5.04 20.09 15.86
C HIS A 129 -5.91 19.50 14.74
N PRO A 130 -7.07 20.10 14.44
CA PRO A 130 -7.89 19.73 13.29
C PRO A 130 -7.14 19.98 11.95
N PRO A 131 -7.53 19.29 10.86
CA PRO A 131 -6.90 19.48 9.56
C PRO A 131 -7.20 20.88 9.02
N ARG A 132 -6.20 21.51 8.40
CA ARG A 132 -6.31 22.86 7.83
C ARG A 132 -6.78 22.79 6.40
N ARG A 133 -7.67 23.72 6.02
CA ARG A 133 -8.00 23.90 4.61
C ARG A 133 -6.79 24.42 3.86
N PHE A 134 -6.56 23.86 2.69
CA PHE A 134 -5.41 24.23 1.86
C PHE A 134 -5.31 25.73 1.61
N ARG A 135 -6.43 26.39 1.25
CA ARG A 135 -6.47 27.84 1.01
C ARG A 135 -6.11 28.66 2.25
N GLU A 136 -6.60 28.25 3.41
CA GLU A 136 -6.37 28.96 4.68
C GLU A 136 -4.93 28.76 5.18
N ALA A 137 -4.31 27.63 4.80
CA ALA A 137 -2.91 27.31 5.07
C ALA A 137 -1.97 27.76 3.95
N GLY A 138 -2.30 28.81 3.19
CA GLY A 138 -1.38 29.45 2.23
C GLY A 138 -1.37 28.86 0.81
N PHE A 139 -2.18 27.85 0.51
CA PHE A 139 -2.25 27.26 -0.82
C PHE A 139 -3.29 27.96 -1.72
N ASN A 140 -2.83 28.92 -2.53
CA ASN A 140 -3.68 29.81 -3.32
C ASN A 140 -3.90 29.37 -4.79
N LYS A 141 -3.33 28.25 -5.24
CA LYS A 141 -3.39 27.81 -6.66
C LYS A 141 -4.73 27.19 -7.09
N PHE A 142 -5.74 27.13 -6.21
CA PHE A 142 -7.04 26.58 -6.57
C PHE A 142 -7.83 27.50 -7.49
N PRO A 143 -8.32 27.01 -8.66
CA PRO A 143 -9.33 27.75 -9.40
C PRO A 143 -10.61 27.90 -8.56
N ASN A 144 -11.39 28.96 -8.83
CA ASN A 144 -12.67 29.23 -8.12
C ASN A 144 -13.74 28.14 -8.32
N ASN A 145 -13.50 27.13 -9.15
CA ASN A 145 -14.42 26.03 -9.42
C ASN A 145 -14.15 24.86 -8.46
N ASN A 146 -15.12 24.56 -7.59
CA ASN A 146 -15.08 23.51 -6.56
C ASN A 146 -15.13 22.06 -7.10
N GLY A 147 -14.74 21.82 -8.36
CA GLY A 147 -14.78 20.49 -8.98
C GLY A 147 -13.52 19.67 -8.71
N SER A 148 -13.66 18.34 -8.61
CA SER A 148 -12.54 17.39 -8.48
C SER A 148 -11.49 17.53 -9.60
N ALA A 149 -11.92 17.90 -10.81
CA ALA A 149 -11.03 18.20 -11.93
C ALA A 149 -10.03 19.34 -11.65
N GLY A 150 -10.39 20.29 -10.78
CA GLY A 150 -9.51 21.39 -10.36
C GLY A 150 -8.39 20.94 -9.41
N PHE A 151 -8.65 19.95 -8.55
CA PHE A 151 -7.67 19.42 -7.60
C PHE A 151 -6.58 18.63 -8.31
N PHE A 152 -6.96 17.72 -9.22
CA PHE A 152 -5.99 16.92 -9.95
C PHE A 152 -5.15 17.74 -10.93
N GLY A 153 -5.74 18.73 -11.62
CA GLY A 153 -4.97 19.67 -12.45
C GLY A 153 -3.95 20.46 -11.64
N THR A 154 -4.33 20.88 -10.43
CA THR A 154 -3.43 21.57 -9.50
C THR A 154 -2.32 20.65 -8.98
N PHE A 155 -2.65 19.40 -8.65
CA PHE A 155 -1.68 18.36 -8.32
C PHE A 155 -0.62 18.21 -9.42
N GLN A 156 -1.05 18.09 -10.69
CA GLN A 156 -0.13 17.98 -11.83
C GLN A 156 0.83 19.17 -11.94
N LEU A 157 0.35 20.40 -11.70
CA LEU A 157 1.20 21.59 -11.70
C LEU A 157 2.30 21.52 -10.64
N ILE A 158 1.99 21.11 -9.40
CA ILE A 158 2.99 20.97 -8.33
C ILE A 158 3.98 19.85 -8.64
N VAL A 159 3.52 18.71 -9.16
CA VAL A 159 4.41 17.60 -9.55
C VAL A 159 5.39 18.04 -10.65
N ASN A 160 4.94 18.86 -11.60
CA ASN A 160 5.82 19.45 -12.60
C ASN A 160 6.84 20.43 -12.00
N GLU A 161 6.48 21.19 -10.96
CA GLU A 161 7.42 22.05 -10.22
C GLU A 161 8.46 21.23 -9.45
N ILE A 162 8.05 20.12 -8.82
CA ILE A 162 8.96 19.14 -8.18
C ILE A 162 9.99 18.60 -9.17
N LEU A 163 9.54 18.21 -10.37
CA LEU A 163 10.42 17.73 -11.42
C LEU A 163 11.41 18.81 -11.87
N LYS A 164 10.92 20.02 -12.18
CA LYS A 164 11.75 21.14 -12.69
C LYS A 164 12.76 21.66 -11.67
N SER A 165 12.43 21.57 -10.38
CA SER A 165 13.30 22.06 -9.29
C SER A 165 14.43 21.09 -8.93
N GLY A 166 14.42 19.85 -9.44
CA GLY A 166 15.36 18.81 -9.04
C GLY A 166 15.06 18.20 -7.66
N ALA A 167 13.89 18.48 -7.08
CA ALA A 167 13.51 17.99 -5.76
C ALA A 167 13.48 16.46 -5.67
N ILE A 168 13.22 15.75 -6.78
CA ILE A 168 13.24 14.28 -6.83
C ILE A 168 14.63 13.73 -6.46
N ASP A 169 15.72 14.36 -6.90
CA ASP A 169 17.09 13.90 -6.56
C ASP A 169 17.33 13.99 -5.04
N ILE A 170 16.86 15.06 -4.41
CA ILE A 170 16.98 15.29 -2.97
C ILE A 170 16.15 14.26 -2.20
N VAL A 171 14.91 14.04 -2.60
CA VAL A 171 14.02 13.05 -1.99
C VAL A 171 14.61 11.64 -2.10
N TYR A 172 15.18 11.30 -3.25
CA TYR A 172 15.85 10.01 -3.44
C TYR A 172 17.10 9.86 -2.57
N MET A 173 17.88 10.92 -2.37
CA MET A 173 18.99 10.93 -1.42
C MET A 173 18.51 10.77 0.03
N MET A 174 17.45 11.46 0.42
CA MET A 174 16.83 11.34 1.74
C MET A 174 16.31 9.91 1.98
N TYR A 175 15.70 9.29 0.96
CA TYR A 175 15.30 7.88 1.00
C TYR A 175 16.48 6.92 1.24
N LYS A 176 17.63 7.18 0.62
CA LYS A 176 18.83 6.35 0.76
C LYS A 176 19.49 6.45 2.13
N ASP A 177 19.12 7.42 2.96
CA ASP A 177 19.71 7.62 4.27
C ASP A 177 19.15 6.61 5.29
N PRO A 178 19.95 5.64 5.78
CA PRO A 178 19.46 4.60 6.67
C PRO A 178 19.25 5.10 8.11
N ARG A 179 19.70 6.31 8.45
CA ARG A 179 19.75 6.77 9.85
C ARG A 179 18.39 7.18 10.39
N ILE A 180 17.44 7.53 9.53
CA ILE A 180 16.16 8.08 9.95
C ILE A 180 15.02 7.38 9.21
N ARG A 181 14.42 6.37 9.86
CA ARG A 181 13.34 5.56 9.26
C ARG A 181 12.13 6.39 8.83
N CYS A 182 11.75 7.41 9.60
CA CYS A 182 10.63 8.29 9.22
C CYS A 182 10.92 9.12 7.97
N VAL A 183 12.17 9.50 7.71
CA VAL A 183 12.59 10.18 6.47
C VAL A 183 12.43 9.24 5.29
N LYS A 184 12.87 7.99 5.43
CA LYS A 184 12.70 6.95 4.40
C LYS A 184 11.23 6.74 4.06
N GLN A 185 10.38 6.58 5.08
CA GLN A 185 8.93 6.43 4.89
C GLN A 185 8.32 7.64 4.18
N LYS A 186 8.60 8.88 4.63
CA LYS A 186 8.02 10.08 4.02
C LYS A 186 8.54 10.37 2.62
N SER A 187 9.77 9.95 2.33
CA SER A 187 10.30 9.97 0.96
C SER A 187 9.50 9.01 0.07
N LEU A 188 9.20 7.81 0.55
CA LEU A 188 8.36 6.83 -0.18
C LEU A 188 6.90 7.31 -0.32
N ASP A 189 6.34 7.98 0.69
CA ASP A 189 5.00 8.58 0.61
C ASP A 189 4.94 9.64 -0.51
N LEU A 190 5.92 10.56 -0.55
CA LEU A 190 6.00 11.56 -1.62
C LEU A 190 6.19 10.89 -2.99
N LEU A 191 7.10 9.90 -3.09
CA LEU A 191 7.36 9.15 -4.32
C LEU A 191 6.10 8.41 -4.80
N THR A 192 5.32 7.84 -3.89
CA THR A 192 4.03 7.18 -4.20
C THR A 192 3.05 8.18 -4.82
N ASN A 193 2.97 9.38 -4.26
CA ASN A 193 2.09 10.42 -4.79
C ASN A 193 2.52 10.83 -6.19
N ILE A 194 3.77 11.26 -6.39
CA ILE A 194 4.23 11.79 -7.69
C ILE A 194 4.28 10.73 -8.80
N THR A 195 4.52 9.46 -8.46
CA THR A 195 4.52 8.35 -9.43
C THR A 195 3.12 7.97 -9.91
N THR A 196 2.07 8.63 -9.42
CA THR A 196 0.73 8.57 -10.01
C THR A 196 0.72 9.11 -11.44
N LEU A 197 1.66 10.01 -11.80
CA LEU A 197 1.88 10.43 -13.17
C LEU A 197 2.88 9.50 -13.87
N ASN A 198 2.43 8.86 -14.95
CA ASN A 198 3.21 7.86 -15.67
C ASN A 198 4.56 8.40 -16.18
N GLU A 199 4.62 9.68 -16.56
CA GLU A 199 5.83 10.35 -17.02
C GLU A 199 6.89 10.43 -15.91
N ILE A 200 6.46 10.66 -14.66
CA ILE A 200 7.34 10.69 -13.49
C ILE A 200 7.81 9.28 -13.13
N GLY A 201 6.92 8.28 -13.18
CA GLY A 201 7.30 6.88 -12.99
C GLY A 201 8.36 6.44 -14.00
N TYR A 202 8.19 6.80 -15.28
CA TYR A 202 9.18 6.52 -16.32
C TYR A 202 10.51 7.23 -16.04
N PHE A 203 10.48 8.53 -15.70
CA PHE A 203 11.69 9.29 -15.34
C PHE A 203 12.45 8.65 -14.16
N ILE A 204 11.74 8.18 -13.13
CA ILE A 204 12.34 7.53 -11.97
C ILE A 204 13.00 6.19 -12.37
N LEU A 205 12.32 5.38 -13.16
CA LEU A 205 12.84 4.08 -13.63
C LEU A 205 14.09 4.23 -14.51
N ASP A 206 14.14 5.28 -15.34
CA ASP A 206 15.27 5.59 -16.21
C ASP A 206 16.46 6.15 -15.42
N ARG A 207 16.23 7.17 -14.58
CA ARG A 207 17.28 7.88 -13.85
C ARG A 207 17.85 7.12 -12.66
N TYR A 208 17.01 6.35 -11.96
CA TYR A 208 17.39 5.62 -10.74
C TYR A 208 17.25 4.12 -10.95
N CYS A 209 18.05 3.54 -11.84
CA CYS A 209 17.98 2.13 -12.22
C CYS A 209 18.04 1.15 -11.03
N GLN A 210 18.75 1.50 -9.95
CA GLN A 210 18.85 0.69 -8.73
C GLN A 210 17.63 0.81 -7.81
N PHE A 211 16.75 1.79 -8.01
CA PHE A 211 15.64 2.05 -7.09
C PHE A 211 14.68 0.88 -7.01
N LEU A 212 14.43 0.18 -8.11
CA LEU A 212 13.57 -1.01 -8.12
C LEU A 212 14.12 -2.10 -7.20
N ILE A 213 15.44 -2.36 -7.24
CA ILE A 213 16.12 -3.32 -6.36
C ILE A 213 15.97 -2.89 -4.89
N GLN A 214 16.15 -1.60 -4.61
CA GLN A 214 16.04 -1.06 -3.25
C GLN A 214 14.60 -1.16 -2.69
N LEU A 215 13.58 -0.98 -3.53
CA LEU A 215 12.18 -1.18 -3.14
C LEU A 215 11.92 -2.65 -2.77
N ILE A 216 12.40 -3.59 -3.60
CA ILE A 216 12.24 -5.03 -3.33
C ILE A 216 12.98 -5.43 -2.04
N GLN A 217 14.18 -4.92 -1.81
CA GLN A 217 14.92 -5.13 -0.56
C GLN A 217 14.16 -4.56 0.64
N GLY A 218 13.57 -3.37 0.51
CA GLY A 218 12.69 -2.79 1.54
C GLY A 218 11.46 -3.65 1.83
N ILE A 219 10.88 -4.29 0.81
CA ILE A 219 9.77 -5.24 0.96
C ILE A 219 10.24 -6.53 1.63
N ARG A 220 11.41 -7.06 1.29
CA ARG A 220 11.95 -8.30 1.84
C ARG A 220 12.36 -8.16 3.31
N ASP A 221 13.18 -7.16 3.61
CA ASP A 221 13.91 -7.08 4.88
C ASP A 221 13.38 -5.98 5.81
N GLY A 222 12.60 -5.03 5.29
CA GLY A 222 12.17 -3.85 6.03
C GLY A 222 11.05 -4.10 7.05
N HIS A 223 10.82 -3.13 7.92
CA HIS A 223 9.70 -3.11 8.86
C HIS A 223 8.35 -2.98 8.13
N LEU A 224 7.31 -3.71 8.57
CA LEU A 224 6.02 -3.81 7.88
C LEU A 224 5.40 -2.43 7.56
N ILE A 225 5.35 -1.56 8.57
CA ILE A 225 4.69 -0.24 8.48
C ILE A 225 5.58 0.81 7.83
N GLU A 226 6.86 0.83 8.20
CA GLU A 226 7.78 1.93 7.85
C GLU A 226 8.44 1.72 6.49
N GLU A 227 8.56 0.47 6.04
CA GLU A 227 9.33 0.13 4.84
C GLU A 227 8.56 -0.74 3.86
N LYS A 228 7.95 -1.87 4.28
CA LYS A 228 7.30 -2.79 3.34
C LYS A 228 6.10 -2.14 2.64
N ILE A 229 5.14 -1.63 3.41
CA ILE A 229 3.93 -0.99 2.87
C ILE A 229 4.28 0.24 2.00
N PRO A 230 5.13 1.18 2.44
CA PRO A 230 5.51 2.31 1.60
C PRO A 230 6.28 1.91 0.34
N SER A 231 7.21 0.95 0.43
CA SER A 231 8.00 0.49 -0.73
C SER A 231 7.09 -0.17 -1.76
N LEU A 232 6.14 -0.98 -1.29
CA LEU A 232 5.14 -1.63 -2.13
C LEU A 232 4.18 -0.62 -2.79
N SER A 233 3.81 0.44 -2.07
CA SER A 233 2.96 1.50 -2.62
C SER A 233 3.60 2.22 -3.81
N VAL A 234 4.90 2.52 -3.72
CA VAL A 234 5.67 3.04 -4.86
C VAL A 234 5.77 1.97 -5.96
N LEU A 235 6.10 0.73 -5.59
CA LEU A 235 6.31 -0.36 -6.53
C LEU A 235 5.08 -0.64 -7.40
N ILE A 236 3.87 -0.63 -6.82
CA ILE A 236 2.62 -0.78 -7.59
C ILE A 236 2.53 0.23 -8.73
N ARG A 237 2.94 1.48 -8.50
CA ARG A 237 2.85 2.56 -9.49
C ARG A 237 3.90 2.38 -10.57
N LEU A 238 5.12 2.00 -10.17
CA LEU A 238 6.18 1.68 -11.10
C LEU A 238 5.87 0.44 -11.94
N CYS A 239 5.32 -0.63 -11.34
CA CYS A 239 4.89 -1.83 -12.06
C CYS A 239 3.83 -1.51 -13.12
N LYS A 240 2.89 -0.61 -12.83
CA LYS A 240 1.93 -0.13 -13.81
C LYS A 240 2.64 0.50 -15.02
N VAL A 241 3.61 1.39 -14.78
CA VAL A 241 4.41 2.02 -15.85
C VAL A 241 5.23 0.97 -16.62
N ILE A 242 5.88 0.04 -15.93
CA ILE A 242 6.67 -1.04 -16.54
C ILE A 242 5.80 -1.86 -17.50
N VAL A 243 4.60 -2.25 -17.06
CA VAL A 243 3.68 -3.06 -17.87
C VAL A 243 3.08 -2.25 -19.02
N GLU A 244 2.58 -1.03 -18.78
CA GLU A 244 1.96 -0.19 -19.81
C GLU A 244 2.95 0.27 -20.89
N LYS A 245 4.22 0.48 -20.53
CA LYS A 245 5.28 0.90 -21.46
C LYS A 245 6.13 -0.27 -21.96
N ASN A 246 5.79 -1.50 -21.59
CA ASN A 246 6.52 -2.72 -21.97
C ASN A 246 8.03 -2.64 -21.70
N LEU A 247 8.41 -2.19 -20.50
CA LEU A 247 9.81 -2.03 -20.08
C LEU A 247 10.40 -3.37 -19.62
N LEU A 248 10.65 -4.27 -20.57
CA LEU A 248 11.05 -5.65 -20.31
C LEU A 248 12.30 -5.79 -19.43
N ASN A 249 13.28 -4.89 -19.53
CA ASN A 249 14.48 -4.92 -18.69
C ASN A 249 14.15 -4.69 -17.20
N HIS A 250 13.27 -3.73 -16.91
CA HIS A 250 12.82 -3.48 -15.54
C HIS A 250 11.92 -4.60 -15.03
N TYR A 251 11.10 -5.20 -15.92
CA TYR A 251 10.31 -6.38 -15.57
C TYR A 251 11.21 -7.58 -15.21
N GLN A 252 12.28 -7.80 -15.98
CA GLN A 252 13.24 -8.88 -15.74
C GLN A 252 13.88 -8.76 -14.35
N HIS A 253 14.19 -7.54 -13.88
CA HIS A 253 14.68 -7.33 -12.52
C HIS A 253 13.72 -7.82 -11.42
N LEU A 254 12.40 -7.75 -11.64
CA LEU A 254 11.42 -8.29 -10.69
C LEU A 254 11.53 -9.82 -10.61
N ILE A 255 11.76 -10.47 -11.76
CA ILE A 255 11.91 -11.92 -11.89
C ILE A 255 13.21 -12.38 -11.27
N ASP A 256 14.32 -11.74 -11.61
CA ASP A 256 15.66 -12.08 -11.11
C ASP A 256 15.74 -11.99 -9.58
N MET A 257 15.00 -11.02 -9.01
CA MET A 257 14.88 -10.84 -7.56
C MET A 257 13.85 -11.79 -6.90
N GLN A 258 13.21 -12.67 -7.67
CA GLN A 258 12.22 -13.64 -7.20
C GLN A 258 11.05 -12.97 -6.44
N PHE A 259 10.53 -11.86 -6.98
CA PHE A 259 9.57 -11.04 -6.25
C PHE A 259 8.29 -11.79 -5.82
N ILE A 260 7.77 -12.70 -6.65
CA ILE A 260 6.62 -13.55 -6.27
C ILE A 260 6.96 -14.38 -5.02
N ASP A 261 8.10 -15.07 -5.01
CA ASP A 261 8.50 -15.93 -3.90
C ASP A 261 8.69 -15.12 -2.61
N ILE A 262 9.31 -13.93 -2.70
CA ILE A 262 9.45 -13.02 -1.56
C ILE A 262 8.07 -12.67 -0.96
N LEU A 263 7.09 -12.34 -1.79
CA LEU A 263 5.75 -11.98 -1.30
C LEU A 263 5.05 -13.18 -0.64
N ILE A 264 5.12 -14.36 -1.24
CA ILE A 264 4.51 -15.58 -0.65
C ILE A 264 5.16 -15.90 0.71
N ASP A 265 6.50 -15.85 0.80
CA ASP A 265 7.20 -16.09 2.07
C ASP A 265 6.76 -15.09 3.16
N LEU A 266 6.54 -13.82 2.80
CA LEU A 266 6.06 -12.78 3.72
C LEU A 266 4.59 -12.97 4.11
N PHE A 267 3.75 -13.49 3.22
CA PHE A 267 2.36 -13.80 3.53
C PHE A 267 2.20 -14.98 4.50
N GLU A 268 3.12 -15.94 4.41
CA GLU A 268 3.19 -17.10 5.30
C GLU A 268 3.82 -16.75 6.66
N TYR A 269 4.38 -15.54 6.81
CA TYR A 269 5.05 -15.10 8.02
C TYR A 269 4.06 -14.86 9.18
N GLN A 270 4.03 -15.80 10.13
CA GLN A 270 3.04 -15.82 11.20
C GLN A 270 3.10 -14.61 12.14
N GLN A 271 4.24 -13.93 12.26
CA GLN A 271 4.36 -12.74 13.13
C GLN A 271 3.49 -11.56 12.67
N TYR A 272 3.01 -11.56 11.42
CA TYR A 272 2.09 -10.54 10.91
C TYR A 272 0.62 -10.82 11.20
N LYS A 273 0.30 -12.01 11.72
CA LYS A 273 -1.07 -12.45 12.00
C LYS A 273 -1.41 -12.35 13.50
N THR A 274 -0.82 -11.37 14.18
CA THR A 274 -1.09 -11.04 15.59
C THR A 274 -2.08 -9.88 15.69
N ASN A 275 -2.80 -9.77 16.81
CA ASN A 275 -3.77 -8.68 17.03
C ASN A 275 -3.17 -7.27 16.81
N GLU A 276 -1.89 -7.08 17.15
CA GLU A 276 -1.21 -5.79 17.00
C GLU A 276 -0.85 -5.44 15.55
N SER A 277 -0.65 -6.45 14.70
CA SER A 277 -0.09 -6.28 13.35
C SER A 277 -1.09 -6.60 12.24
N ILE A 278 -2.20 -7.27 12.55
CA ILE A 278 -3.17 -7.80 11.59
C ILE A 278 -3.72 -6.74 10.63
N VAL A 279 -4.02 -5.54 11.14
CA VAL A 279 -4.53 -4.41 10.34
C VAL A 279 -3.51 -4.01 9.26
N TYR A 280 -2.23 -3.95 9.63
CA TYR A 280 -1.15 -3.63 8.70
C TYR A 280 -0.86 -4.78 7.74
N PHE A 281 -1.01 -6.03 8.19
CA PHE A 281 -0.87 -7.20 7.34
C PHE A 281 -1.94 -7.25 6.26
N ILE A 282 -3.21 -7.03 6.61
CA ILE A 282 -4.34 -6.97 5.65
C ILE A 282 -4.04 -5.93 4.57
N LYS A 283 -3.57 -4.75 4.97
CA LYS A 283 -3.18 -3.69 4.03
C LYS A 283 -2.00 -4.10 3.14
N PHE A 284 -0.94 -4.66 3.74
CA PHE A 284 0.24 -5.12 3.03
C PHE A 284 -0.12 -6.19 1.99
N GLU A 285 -0.88 -7.20 2.38
CA GLU A 285 -1.32 -8.30 1.54
C GLU A 285 -2.19 -7.81 0.38
N SER A 286 -3.15 -6.91 0.65
CA SER A 286 -4.00 -6.31 -0.38
C SER A 286 -3.19 -5.54 -1.42
N LEU A 287 -2.24 -4.70 -0.98
CA LEU A 287 -1.32 -3.99 -1.87
C LEU A 287 -0.44 -4.96 -2.68
N ALA A 288 0.01 -6.05 -2.05
CA ALA A 288 0.94 -6.98 -2.67
C ALA A 288 0.25 -7.78 -3.78
N LEU A 289 -0.98 -8.24 -3.53
CA LEU A 289 -1.80 -8.89 -4.53
C LEU A 289 -2.27 -7.94 -5.62
N GLN A 290 -2.54 -6.66 -5.30
CA GLN A 290 -2.76 -5.65 -6.33
C GLN A 290 -1.53 -5.50 -7.25
N CYS A 291 -0.33 -5.47 -6.67
CA CYS A 291 0.93 -5.39 -7.42
C CYS A 291 1.09 -6.61 -8.34
N LEU A 292 0.88 -7.81 -7.80
CA LEU A 292 0.98 -9.07 -8.56
C LEU A 292 -0.06 -9.12 -9.67
N TYR A 293 -1.30 -8.73 -9.40
CA TYR A 293 -2.34 -8.64 -10.42
C TYR A 293 -1.91 -7.74 -11.58
N ILE A 294 -1.39 -6.53 -11.31
CA ILE A 294 -0.88 -5.60 -12.34
C ILE A 294 0.24 -6.25 -13.15
N MET A 295 1.21 -6.89 -12.48
CA MET A 295 2.34 -7.53 -13.13
C MET A 295 1.95 -8.70 -14.04
N LEU A 296 0.83 -9.37 -13.74
CA LEU A 296 0.39 -10.59 -14.41
C LEU A 296 -0.79 -10.35 -15.37
N GLN A 297 -1.07 -9.10 -15.77
CA GLN A 297 -2.20 -8.79 -16.65
C GLN A 297 -2.04 -9.30 -18.10
N CYS A 298 -0.83 -9.63 -18.54
CA CYS A 298 -0.54 -10.08 -19.90
C CYS A 298 0.09 -11.47 -19.91
N ALA A 299 -0.30 -12.30 -20.89
CA ALA A 299 0.21 -13.66 -21.04
C ALA A 299 1.74 -13.71 -21.19
N SER A 300 2.34 -12.79 -21.95
CA SER A 300 3.79 -12.72 -22.12
C SER A 300 4.51 -12.54 -20.78
N HIS A 301 3.97 -11.70 -19.90
CA HIS A 301 4.52 -11.47 -18.57
C HIS A 301 4.34 -12.68 -17.66
N VAL A 302 3.18 -13.35 -17.70
CA VAL A 302 2.96 -14.61 -16.96
C VAL A 302 3.95 -15.69 -17.40
N ASP A 303 4.22 -15.80 -18.70
CA ASP A 303 5.11 -16.81 -19.26
C ASP A 303 6.59 -16.63 -18.83
N MET A 304 6.99 -15.41 -18.46
CA MET A 304 8.36 -15.13 -17.99
C MET A 304 8.63 -15.65 -16.57
N TRP A 305 7.59 -15.89 -15.75
CA TRP A 305 7.77 -16.43 -14.40
C TRP A 305 7.95 -17.94 -14.43
N SER A 306 8.76 -18.47 -13.51
CA SER A 306 8.90 -19.92 -13.35
C SER A 306 7.55 -20.56 -13.00
N GLU A 307 7.30 -21.77 -13.51
CA GLU A 307 6.07 -22.50 -13.20
C GLU A 307 5.92 -22.73 -11.69
N LYS A 308 7.02 -23.00 -11.00
CA LYS A 308 7.06 -23.13 -9.53
C LYS A 308 6.50 -21.87 -8.84
N ALA A 309 6.93 -20.67 -9.24
CA ALA A 309 6.44 -19.42 -8.63
C ALA A 309 4.94 -19.22 -8.93
N GLN A 310 4.51 -19.54 -10.15
CA GLN A 310 3.10 -19.45 -10.55
C GLN A 310 2.21 -20.40 -9.72
N ILE A 311 2.63 -21.65 -9.54
CA ILE A 311 1.92 -22.64 -8.72
C ILE A 311 1.84 -22.18 -7.26
N ARG A 312 2.95 -21.69 -6.68
CA ARG A 312 2.94 -21.15 -5.30
C ARG A 312 1.93 -20.02 -5.15
N LEU A 313 1.91 -19.07 -6.08
CA LEU A 313 0.98 -17.95 -6.04
C LEU A 313 -0.48 -18.40 -6.21
N VAL A 314 -0.75 -19.31 -7.14
CA VAL A 314 -2.10 -19.89 -7.32
C VAL A 314 -2.59 -20.58 -6.04
N ASN A 315 -1.74 -21.38 -5.40
CA ASN A 315 -2.07 -22.04 -4.14
C ASN A 315 -2.37 -21.04 -3.03
N TYR A 316 -1.57 -19.99 -2.93
CA TYR A 316 -1.80 -18.92 -1.97
C TYR A 316 -3.16 -18.25 -2.18
N CYS A 317 -3.50 -17.90 -3.43
CA CYS A 317 -4.81 -17.36 -3.77
C CYS A 317 -5.93 -18.35 -3.40
N CYS A 318 -5.77 -19.65 -3.65
CA CYS A 318 -6.72 -20.69 -3.21
C CYS A 318 -6.88 -20.74 -1.69
N THR A 319 -5.80 -20.56 -0.92
CA THR A 319 -5.88 -20.45 0.54
C THR A 319 -6.73 -19.25 0.97
N ILE A 320 -6.58 -18.09 0.33
CA ILE A 320 -7.42 -16.92 0.64
C ILE A 320 -8.89 -17.18 0.28
N LEU A 321 -9.15 -17.69 -0.93
CA LEU A 321 -10.50 -18.05 -1.40
C LEU A 321 -11.19 -19.02 -0.42
N TYR A 322 -10.44 -19.99 0.10
CA TYR A 322 -10.93 -20.92 1.09
C TYR A 322 -11.19 -20.25 2.45
N LYS A 323 -10.22 -19.49 2.97
CA LYS A 323 -10.35 -18.74 4.23
C LYS A 323 -11.57 -17.80 4.22
N SER A 324 -11.97 -17.29 3.06
CA SER A 324 -13.10 -16.38 2.92
C SER A 324 -14.46 -17.04 3.14
N ILE A 325 -14.58 -18.38 3.05
CA ILE A 325 -15.85 -19.10 3.27
C ILE A 325 -15.87 -19.91 4.56
N LEU A 326 -14.79 -19.87 5.34
CA LEU A 326 -14.78 -20.48 6.67
C LEU A 326 -15.74 -19.68 7.56
N ASP A 327 -16.78 -20.35 8.04
CA ASP A 327 -17.70 -19.76 9.00
C ASP A 327 -17.06 -19.71 10.40
N ASP A 328 -17.56 -18.78 11.21
CA ASP A 328 -17.19 -18.60 12.62
C ASP A 328 -17.83 -19.68 13.51
N ASP A 329 -17.98 -20.92 13.02
CA ASP A 329 -18.71 -22.01 13.70
C ASP A 329 -18.04 -22.47 15.01
N ASP A 330 -16.83 -21.96 15.30
CA ASP A 330 -16.34 -21.78 16.66
C ASP A 330 -16.42 -20.29 17.04
N LYS A 331 -17.62 -19.86 17.47
CA LYS A 331 -17.82 -18.61 18.23
C LYS A 331 -17.09 -18.71 19.57
N CYS A 332 -15.78 -18.75 19.52
CA CYS A 332 -14.96 -18.31 20.62
C CYS A 332 -14.95 -16.80 20.48
N ASP A 333 -15.75 -16.11 21.29
CA ASP A 333 -15.84 -14.63 21.38
C ASP A 333 -14.49 -13.95 21.73
N ASP A 334 -13.39 -14.70 21.70
CA ASP A 334 -12.08 -14.29 22.14
C ASP A 334 -11.02 -14.59 21.06
N TYR A 335 -10.96 -13.70 20.06
CA TYR A 335 -9.90 -13.67 19.04
C TYR A 335 -8.49 -13.68 19.66
N SER A 336 -8.33 -13.24 20.92
CA SER A 336 -7.05 -13.25 21.63
C SER A 336 -6.49 -14.65 21.90
N LYS A 337 -7.31 -15.70 21.76
CA LYS A 337 -6.92 -17.10 22.00
C LYS A 337 -6.60 -17.91 20.75
N ARG A 338 -6.86 -17.39 19.54
CA ARG A 338 -6.52 -18.10 18.29
C ARG A 338 -5.04 -17.89 17.95
N ILE A 339 -4.33 -19.00 17.66
CA ILE A 339 -2.91 -18.98 17.28
C ILE A 339 -2.71 -18.32 15.90
N GLU A 340 -3.69 -18.40 15.00
CA GLU A 340 -3.68 -17.71 13.70
C GLU A 340 -5.03 -17.00 13.48
N ILE A 341 -4.98 -15.67 13.31
CA ILE A 341 -6.16 -14.86 12.98
C ILE A 341 -6.50 -15.08 11.50
N ASN A 342 -7.76 -15.44 11.21
CA ASN A 342 -8.27 -15.38 9.84
C ASN A 342 -8.44 -13.91 9.46
N HIS A 343 -7.42 -13.33 8.83
CA HIS A 343 -7.36 -11.92 8.46
C HIS A 343 -8.50 -11.49 7.52
N ILE A 344 -9.08 -12.41 6.72
CA ILE A 344 -10.23 -12.11 5.88
C ILE A 344 -11.48 -11.87 6.73
N LEU A 345 -11.76 -12.77 7.68
CA LEU A 345 -12.88 -12.60 8.62
C LEU A 345 -12.67 -11.37 9.51
N TYR A 346 -11.44 -11.16 9.99
CA TYR A 346 -11.11 -9.97 10.78
C TYR A 346 -11.41 -8.69 9.98
N ALA A 347 -10.99 -8.62 8.71
CA ALA A 347 -11.26 -7.47 7.85
C ALA A 347 -12.76 -7.27 7.61
N GLU A 348 -13.52 -8.34 7.36
CA GLU A 348 -14.98 -8.26 7.20
C GLU A 348 -15.67 -7.71 8.45
N GLN A 349 -15.29 -8.19 9.64
CA GLN A 349 -15.85 -7.76 10.93
C GLN A 349 -15.53 -6.30 11.27
N HIS A 350 -14.37 -5.81 10.84
CA HIS A 350 -13.91 -4.43 11.08
C HIS A 350 -14.11 -3.52 9.86
N GLU A 351 -14.92 -3.95 8.89
CA GLU A 351 -15.28 -3.17 7.69
C GLU A 351 -14.09 -2.74 6.83
N MET A 352 -12.96 -3.44 6.92
CA MET A 352 -11.74 -3.12 6.18
C MET A 352 -11.77 -3.72 4.77
N ILE A 353 -11.18 -3.00 3.79
CA ILE A 353 -10.88 -3.60 2.48
C ILE A 353 -9.72 -4.58 2.63
N HIS A 354 -9.95 -5.81 2.15
CA HIS A 354 -8.96 -6.88 2.18
C HIS A 354 -8.59 -7.37 0.78
N SER A 355 -7.74 -8.40 0.74
CA SER A 355 -7.07 -8.90 -0.44
C SER A 355 -7.91 -9.80 -1.35
N LEU A 356 -9.19 -10.06 -1.05
CA LEU A 356 -9.94 -11.15 -1.70
C LEU A 356 -10.19 -10.87 -3.19
N SER A 357 -10.61 -9.65 -3.55
CA SER A 357 -10.82 -9.29 -4.96
C SER A 357 -9.53 -9.41 -5.76
N TYR A 358 -8.41 -8.91 -5.23
CA TYR A 358 -7.10 -9.05 -5.86
C TYR A 358 -6.59 -10.49 -5.89
N SER A 359 -6.92 -11.32 -4.91
CA SER A 359 -6.62 -12.76 -4.92
C SER A 359 -7.34 -13.47 -6.06
N ILE A 360 -8.64 -13.19 -6.23
CA ILE A 360 -9.46 -13.73 -7.32
C ILE A 360 -8.87 -13.30 -8.67
N LEU A 361 -8.56 -12.02 -8.83
CA LEU A 361 -8.02 -11.47 -10.08
C LEU A 361 -6.61 -12.00 -10.40
N THR A 362 -5.75 -12.13 -9.39
CA THR A 362 -4.40 -12.70 -9.55
C THR A 362 -4.45 -14.17 -9.94
N PHE A 363 -5.29 -14.96 -9.26
CA PHE A 363 -5.56 -16.35 -9.64
C PHE A 363 -6.03 -16.45 -11.10
N LEU A 364 -7.01 -15.63 -11.47
CA LEU A 364 -7.60 -15.62 -12.80
C LEU A 364 -6.57 -15.26 -13.89
N SER A 365 -5.67 -14.31 -13.62
CA SER A 365 -4.58 -13.94 -14.54
C SER A 365 -3.69 -15.13 -14.90
N ILE A 366 -3.31 -15.96 -13.92
CA ILE A 366 -2.45 -17.12 -14.17
C ILE A 366 -3.21 -18.23 -14.90
N VAL A 367 -4.40 -18.57 -14.41
CA VAL A 367 -5.23 -19.67 -14.92
C VAL A 367 -5.69 -19.44 -16.36
N ARG A 368 -5.91 -18.17 -16.77
CA ARG A 368 -6.20 -17.83 -18.16
C ARG A 368 -5.01 -18.01 -19.10
N CYS A 369 -3.80 -17.83 -18.61
CA CYS A 369 -2.58 -17.89 -19.42
C CYS A 369 -1.98 -19.31 -19.49
N ARG A 370 -2.14 -20.12 -18.43
CA ARG A 370 -1.62 -21.49 -18.36
C ARG A 370 -2.73 -22.52 -18.52
N LYS A 371 -2.79 -23.18 -19.68
CA LYS A 371 -3.87 -24.11 -20.05
C LYS A 371 -3.96 -25.30 -19.10
N GLU A 372 -2.83 -25.79 -18.64
CA GLU A 372 -2.69 -26.97 -17.76
C GLU A 372 -3.27 -26.67 -16.38
N ILE A 373 -2.85 -25.57 -15.77
CA ILE A 373 -3.39 -25.06 -14.49
C ILE A 373 -4.89 -24.77 -14.66
N GLY A 374 -5.26 -24.09 -15.74
CA GLY A 374 -6.65 -23.78 -16.05
C GLY A 374 -7.53 -25.02 -16.26
N ARG A 375 -7.01 -26.08 -16.85
CA ARG A 375 -7.72 -27.35 -17.00
C ARG A 375 -7.93 -28.03 -15.64
N PHE A 376 -6.88 -28.10 -14.82
CA PHE A 376 -6.94 -28.70 -13.49
C PHE A 376 -8.09 -28.11 -12.65
N TYR A 377 -8.15 -26.78 -12.51
CA TYR A 377 -9.17 -26.15 -11.67
C TYR A 377 -10.59 -26.19 -12.27
N ARG A 378 -10.74 -26.30 -13.59
CA ARG A 378 -12.07 -26.46 -14.23
C ARG A 378 -12.66 -27.85 -14.00
N GLU A 379 -11.80 -28.87 -14.00
CA GLU A 379 -12.16 -30.28 -13.79
C GLU A 379 -12.24 -30.64 -12.29
N ASN A 380 -11.69 -29.81 -11.40
CA ASN A 380 -11.69 -30.04 -9.96
C ASN A 380 -13.07 -29.73 -9.33
N GLU A 381 -13.80 -30.77 -8.90
CA GLU A 381 -15.12 -30.63 -8.27
C GLU A 381 -15.07 -29.84 -6.95
N HIS A 382 -14.02 -29.97 -6.14
CA HIS A 382 -13.89 -29.23 -4.89
C HIS A 382 -13.67 -27.73 -5.09
N PHE A 383 -12.90 -27.35 -6.12
CA PHE A 383 -12.77 -25.94 -6.47
C PHE A 383 -14.10 -25.36 -6.95
N ARG A 384 -14.90 -26.13 -7.69
CA ARG A 384 -16.26 -25.75 -8.09
C ARG A 384 -17.18 -25.58 -6.88
N GLU A 385 -17.10 -26.45 -5.88
CA GLU A 385 -17.83 -26.31 -4.61
C GLU A 385 -17.43 -25.05 -3.86
N LEU A 386 -16.13 -24.76 -3.76
CA LEU A 386 -15.59 -23.53 -3.17
C LEU A 386 -16.18 -22.29 -3.84
N LEU A 387 -16.15 -22.22 -5.17
CA LEU A 387 -16.71 -21.07 -5.91
C LEU A 387 -18.23 -20.93 -5.72
N ASN A 388 -18.96 -22.04 -5.60
CA ASN A 388 -20.40 -22.00 -5.29
C ASN A 388 -20.66 -21.47 -3.88
N ALA A 389 -19.88 -21.90 -2.88
CA ALA A 389 -19.98 -21.42 -1.51
C ALA A 389 -19.63 -19.92 -1.42
N MET A 390 -18.55 -19.49 -2.08
CA MET A 390 -18.20 -18.08 -2.21
C MET A 390 -19.32 -17.28 -2.86
N ARG A 391 -19.93 -17.79 -3.93
CA ARG A 391 -21.05 -17.11 -4.60
C ARG A 391 -22.27 -16.99 -3.69
N GLN A 392 -22.51 -17.95 -2.81
CA GLN A 392 -23.59 -17.87 -1.83
C GLN A 392 -23.30 -16.82 -0.75
N LYS A 393 -22.08 -16.82 -0.18
CA LYS A 393 -21.64 -15.84 0.83
C LYS A 393 -21.60 -14.43 0.25
N TYR A 394 -20.98 -14.25 -0.90
CA TYR A 394 -20.83 -12.98 -1.60
C TYR A 394 -21.83 -12.82 -2.74
N ASN A 395 -23.09 -13.19 -2.52
CA ASN A 395 -24.16 -12.83 -3.46
C ASN A 395 -24.64 -11.39 -3.22
N SER A 396 -25.28 -10.76 -4.20
CA SER A 396 -25.76 -9.37 -4.19
C SER A 396 -26.71 -8.95 -3.04
N ARG A 397 -27.04 -9.88 -2.13
CA ARG A 397 -27.83 -9.64 -0.92
C ARG A 397 -27.00 -9.53 0.36
N ASN A 398 -25.68 -9.68 0.30
CA ASN A 398 -24.80 -9.51 1.46
C ASN A 398 -24.51 -8.01 1.70
N GLU A 399 -24.76 -7.52 2.91
CA GLU A 399 -24.50 -6.13 3.31
C GLU A 399 -23.04 -5.72 3.07
N TYR A 400 -22.09 -6.64 3.22
CA TYR A 400 -20.67 -6.39 2.96
C TYR A 400 -20.40 -6.00 1.49
N LEU A 401 -21.12 -6.58 0.53
CA LEU A 401 -20.93 -6.29 -0.90
C LEU A 401 -21.48 -4.94 -1.35
N SER A 402 -22.36 -4.32 -0.56
CA SER A 402 -22.72 -2.93 -0.81
C SER A 402 -21.53 -1.99 -0.67
N ARG A 403 -20.51 -2.40 0.13
CA ARG A 403 -19.29 -1.63 0.39
C ARG A 403 -18.15 -2.01 -0.55
N ASP A 404 -17.92 -3.31 -0.79
CA ASP A 404 -16.89 -3.78 -1.72
C ASP A 404 -17.47 -4.59 -2.88
N SER A 405 -18.02 -3.87 -3.86
CA SER A 405 -18.52 -4.46 -5.11
C SER A 405 -17.43 -5.13 -5.95
N SER A 406 -16.14 -4.86 -5.68
CA SER A 406 -15.03 -5.41 -6.45
C SER A 406 -14.90 -6.93 -6.28
N ILE A 407 -15.26 -7.46 -5.11
CA ILE A 407 -15.25 -8.91 -4.83
C ILE A 407 -16.28 -9.62 -5.70
N SER A 408 -17.52 -9.11 -5.72
CA SER A 408 -18.60 -9.68 -6.55
C SER A 408 -18.22 -9.64 -8.04
N SER A 409 -17.72 -8.50 -8.52
CA SER A 409 -17.26 -8.36 -9.90
C SER A 409 -16.12 -9.34 -10.25
N ALA A 410 -15.12 -9.47 -9.38
CA ALA A 410 -14.01 -10.40 -9.58
C ALA A 410 -14.50 -11.86 -9.57
N LEU A 411 -15.40 -12.21 -8.66
CA LEU A 411 -15.96 -13.56 -8.55
C LEU A 411 -16.79 -13.94 -9.79
N ASP A 412 -17.60 -13.01 -10.30
CA ASP A 412 -18.35 -13.23 -11.54
C ASP A 412 -17.40 -13.44 -12.73
N GLN A 413 -16.33 -12.66 -12.83
CA GLN A 413 -15.31 -12.85 -13.86
C GLN A 413 -14.64 -14.23 -13.76
N LEU A 414 -14.33 -14.68 -12.55
CA LEU A 414 -13.74 -16.00 -12.32
C LEU A 414 -14.71 -17.12 -12.71
N ILE A 415 -15.95 -17.08 -12.22
CA ILE A 415 -16.95 -18.11 -12.51
C ILE A 415 -17.22 -18.20 -14.01
N ASN A 416 -17.40 -17.07 -14.68
CA ASN A 416 -17.64 -17.03 -16.13
C ASN A 416 -16.43 -17.53 -16.93
N SER A 417 -15.21 -17.35 -16.42
CA SER A 417 -14.00 -17.84 -17.07
C SER A 417 -13.76 -19.34 -16.83
N MET A 418 -14.26 -19.88 -15.73
CA MET A 418 -14.01 -21.27 -15.33
C MET A 418 -15.12 -22.22 -15.79
N PHE A 419 -16.36 -21.76 -15.86
CA PHE A 419 -17.50 -22.62 -16.17
C PHE A 419 -18.32 -22.04 -17.30
N ASP A 420 -18.48 -22.82 -18.37
CA ASP A 420 -19.52 -22.55 -19.35
C ASP A 420 -20.88 -22.64 -18.66
N LEU A 421 -21.70 -21.60 -18.80
CA LEU A 421 -23.06 -21.50 -18.23
C LEU A 421 -23.96 -22.70 -18.60
N HIS A 422 -23.62 -23.45 -19.64
CA HIS A 422 -24.32 -24.65 -20.08
C HIS A 422 -24.02 -25.91 -19.23
N GLU A 423 -22.84 -26.03 -18.64
CA GLU A 423 -22.49 -27.16 -17.75
C GLU A 423 -23.08 -27.00 -16.35
N LEU A 424 -23.17 -25.76 -15.86
CA LEU A 424 -23.72 -25.42 -14.54
C LEU A 424 -25.21 -25.80 -14.39
N LYS A 425 -25.96 -25.90 -15.49
CA LYS A 425 -27.38 -26.29 -15.47
C LYS A 425 -27.61 -27.80 -15.30
N LYS A 426 -26.61 -28.66 -15.52
CA LYS A 426 -26.78 -30.12 -15.47
C LYS A 426 -26.55 -30.76 -14.09
N LYS A 427 -25.85 -30.10 -13.17
CA LYS A 427 -25.54 -30.63 -11.83
C LYS A 427 -26.04 -29.71 -10.71
N LYS A 428 -27.37 -29.61 -10.55
CA LYS A 428 -27.99 -29.13 -9.30
C LYS A 428 -28.52 -30.34 -8.53
N LYS A 429 -27.68 -30.95 -7.69
CA LYS A 429 -28.13 -31.85 -6.61
C LYS A 429 -27.21 -31.67 -5.41
N TYR A 430 -27.81 -31.15 -4.33
CA TYR A 430 -27.44 -31.16 -2.90
C TYR A 430 -25.98 -31.44 -2.52
N TYR A 431 -25.35 -30.57 -1.71
CA TYR A 431 -24.59 -30.96 -0.50
C TYR A 431 -24.42 -29.78 0.46
N TYR A 432 -24.47 -30.08 1.76
CA TYR A 432 -24.54 -29.17 2.90
C TYR A 432 -23.14 -28.89 3.52
N HIS A 433 -23.01 -27.72 4.14
CA HIS A 433 -21.84 -27.01 4.71
C HIS A 433 -20.78 -27.76 5.56
N ARG A 434 -20.87 -29.08 5.81
CA ARG A 434 -20.03 -29.76 6.82
C ARG A 434 -18.79 -30.52 6.29
N HIS A 435 -18.59 -30.60 4.97
CA HIS A 435 -17.50 -31.40 4.37
C HIS A 435 -16.28 -30.60 3.87
N ILE A 436 -16.36 -29.27 3.85
CA ILE A 436 -15.34 -28.41 3.22
C ILE A 436 -13.97 -28.45 3.95
N HIS A 437 -13.95 -28.78 5.25
CA HIS A 437 -12.70 -28.90 6.04
C HIS A 437 -11.83 -30.11 5.69
N LEU A 438 -12.42 -31.27 5.36
CA LEU A 438 -11.67 -32.48 4.99
C LEU A 438 -11.14 -32.43 3.54
N HIS A 439 -11.75 -31.60 2.67
CA HIS A 439 -11.40 -31.52 1.25
C HIS A 439 -10.35 -30.45 0.89
N TYR A 440 -10.01 -29.54 1.82
CA TYR A 440 -8.94 -28.55 1.62
C TYR A 440 -7.58 -29.18 1.31
N TYR A 441 -7.26 -30.29 1.99
CA TYR A 441 -6.03 -31.06 1.73
C TYR A 441 -6.00 -31.71 0.33
N HIS A 442 -7.16 -31.92 -0.32
CA HIS A 442 -7.24 -32.41 -1.70
C HIS A 442 -7.14 -31.30 -2.75
N ILE A 443 -7.61 -30.08 -2.45
CA ILE A 443 -7.39 -28.90 -3.30
C ILE A 443 -5.90 -28.53 -3.31
N LEU A 444 -5.23 -28.65 -2.16
CA LEU A 444 -3.79 -28.48 -1.99
C LEU A 444 -2.99 -29.77 -2.19
N ASP A 445 -3.55 -30.82 -2.80
CA ASP A 445 -2.79 -32.04 -3.09
C ASP A 445 -1.80 -31.77 -4.24
N LEU A 446 -0.71 -31.11 -3.84
CA LEU A 446 0.43 -30.66 -4.63
C LEU A 446 1.06 -31.79 -5.41
N SER A 447 0.91 -33.05 -4.97
CA SER A 447 1.51 -34.21 -5.62
C SER A 447 1.07 -34.40 -7.08
N ARG A 448 -0.08 -33.85 -7.49
CA ARG A 448 -0.56 -33.89 -8.87
C ARG A 448 -0.07 -32.72 -9.73
N LEU A 449 0.06 -31.52 -9.16
CA LEU A 449 0.59 -30.35 -9.88
C LEU A 449 2.13 -30.37 -9.93
N GLN A 450 2.79 -30.91 -8.91
CA GLN A 450 4.25 -31.08 -8.88
C GLN A 450 4.73 -32.07 -9.95
N LYS A 451 3.95 -33.13 -10.22
CA LYS A 451 4.18 -34.05 -11.35
C LYS A 451 4.00 -33.40 -12.73
N VAL A 452 3.28 -32.28 -12.82
CA VAL A 452 3.18 -31.48 -14.06
C VAL A 452 4.39 -30.56 -14.19
N ALA A 453 4.90 -30.00 -13.09
CA ALA A 453 6.07 -29.12 -13.09
C ALA A 453 7.43 -29.85 -13.19
N ASP A 454 7.48 -31.15 -12.88
CA ASP A 454 8.67 -32.01 -13.02
C ASP A 454 8.81 -32.63 -14.42
N HIS A 455 7.91 -32.27 -15.37
CA HIS A 455 7.91 -32.68 -16.78
C HIS A 455 8.01 -31.45 -17.69
#